data_AF-A0A7H8PYZ6-F1
#
_entry.id   AF-A0A7H8PYZ6-F1
#
_cell.length_a   1.000
_cell.length_b   1.000
_cell.length_c   1.000
_cell.angle_alpha   90.00
_cell.angle_beta   90.00
_cell.angle_gamma   90.00
#
_symmetry.space_group_name_H-M   'P 1'
#
loop_
_entity.id
_entity.type
_entity.pdbx_description
1 polymer ?
#
loop_
_entity_poly.entity_id
_entity_poly.type
_entity_poly.pdbx_seq_one_letter_code
_entity_poly.pdbx_strand_id
1 'polypeptide(L)' 'MSKKTPMTQKAASRITSATAKQSGGSVPSKSFAARAERAAAHHKKPKQ' A
#
# COMPACT_ATOMS: atom_id res chain seq x y z
N MET A 1 -6.44 -13.50 -20.02
CA MET A 1 -6.55 -12.25 -19.24
C MET A 1 -6.30 -12.55 -17.77
N SER A 2 -5.16 -12.13 -17.21
CA SER A 2 -4.90 -12.26 -15.78
C SER A 2 -5.78 -11.29 -15.00
N LYS A 3 -6.72 -11.80 -14.19
CA LYS A 3 -7.51 -11.00 -13.25
C LYS A 3 -6.59 -10.47 -12.16
N LYS A 4 -6.04 -9.28 -12.35
CA LYS A 4 -5.14 -8.63 -11.38
C LYS A 4 -6.00 -8.01 -10.29
N THR A 5 -5.83 -8.45 -9.05
CA THR A 5 -6.54 -7.86 -7.91
C THR A 5 -5.95 -6.48 -7.61
N PRO A 6 -6.74 -5.40 -7.67
CA PRO A 6 -6.23 -4.06 -7.38
C PRO A 6 -5.86 -3.94 -5.90
N MET A 7 -4.73 -3.28 -5.62
CA MET A 7 -4.38 -2.87 -4.26
C MET A 7 -5.44 -1.88 -3.75
N THR A 8 -6.05 -2.18 -2.61
CA THR A 8 -7.06 -1.32 -1.97
C THR A 8 -6.43 -0.51 -0.83
N GLN A 9 -7.03 0.63 -0.49
CA GLN A 9 -6.60 1.44 0.65
C GLN A 9 -6.58 0.63 1.96
N LYS A 10 -7.62 -0.19 2.18
CA LYS A 10 -7.72 -1.05 3.37
C LYS A 10 -6.58 -2.06 3.45
N ALA A 11 -6.18 -2.64 2.32
CA ALA A 11 -5.04 -3.54 2.27
C ALA A 11 -3.73 -2.78 2.52
N ALA A 12 -3.54 -1.61 1.88
CA ALA A 12 -2.36 -0.79 2.09
C ALA A 12 -2.19 -0.37 3.56
N SER A 13 -3.24 0.13 4.23
CA SER A 13 -3.19 0.51 5.66
C SER A 13 -2.78 -0.64 6.58
N ARG A 14 -3.19 -1.88 6.26
CA ARG A 14 -2.77 -3.06 7.03
C ARG A 14 -1.29 -3.36 6.82
N ILE A 15 -0.83 -3.34 5.57
CA ILE A 15 0.57 -3.59 5.21
C ILE A 15 1.47 -2.54 5.86
N THR A 16 1.06 -1.27 5.86
CA THR A 16 1.86 -0.17 6.38
C THR A 16 1.89 -0.18 7.90
N SER A 17 0.76 -0.44 8.56
CA SER A 17 0.70 -0.62 10.01
C SER A 17 1.61 -1.76 10.49
N ALA A 18 1.58 -2.91 9.80
CA ALA A 18 2.45 -4.05 10.16
C ALA A 18 3.94 -3.68 10.00
N THR A 19 4.30 -3.03 8.89
CA THR A 19 5.69 -2.64 8.60
C THR A 19 6.17 -1.56 9.58
N ALA A 20 5.32 -0.58 9.90
CA ALA A 20 5.62 0.45 10.89
C ALA A 20 5.87 -0.16 12.26
N LYS A 21 5.04 -1.11 12.71
CA LYS A 21 5.27 -1.83 13.97
C LYS A 21 6.61 -2.55 14.00
N GLN A 22 7.03 -3.15 12.89
CA GLN A 22 8.31 -3.84 12.77
C GLN A 22 9.52 -2.90 12.70
N SER A 23 9.34 -1.68 12.18
CA SER A 23 10.44 -0.74 11.91
C SER A 23 10.48 0.44 12.88
N GLY A 24 9.87 0.31 14.07
CA GLY A 24 9.90 1.36 15.10
C GLY A 24 9.01 2.57 14.81
N GLY A 25 7.92 2.39 14.07
CA GLY A 25 6.92 3.43 13.76
C GLY A 25 7.04 4.04 12.36
N SER A 26 8.02 3.64 11.55
CA SER A 26 8.25 4.20 10.22
C SER A 26 8.07 3.16 9.10
N VAL A 27 7.72 3.61 7.89
CA VAL A 27 7.69 2.75 6.70
C VAL A 27 8.89 3.09 5.82
N PRO A 28 9.86 2.18 5.63
CA PRO A 28 11.01 2.45 4.77
C PRO A 28 10.58 2.69 3.31
N SER A 29 11.13 3.70 2.64
CA SER A 29 10.74 4.12 1.29
C SER A 29 10.95 3.06 0.20
N LYS A 30 11.88 2.13 0.41
CA LYS A 30 12.17 1.00 -0.49
C LYS A 30 11.42 -0.29 -0.12
N SER A 31 10.61 -0.26 0.95
CA SER A 31 9.85 -1.42 1.42
C SER A 31 8.66 -1.74 0.53
N PHE A 32 8.14 -2.96 0.70
CA PHE A 32 6.89 -3.37 0.06
C PHE A 32 5.70 -2.48 0.49
N ALA A 33 5.66 -2.03 1.75
CA ALA A 33 4.61 -1.15 2.25
C ALA A 33 4.56 0.21 1.52
N ALA A 34 5.71 0.82 1.25
CA ALA A 34 5.77 2.05 0.46
C ALA A 34 5.23 1.83 -0.97
N ARG A 35 5.49 0.66 -1.56
CA ARG A 35 4.91 0.28 -2.87
C ARG A 35 3.41 0.03 -2.79
N ALA A 36 2.93 -0.56 -1.69
CA ALA A 36 1.50 -0.80 -1.46
C ALA A 36 0.73 0.52 -1.30
N GLU A 37 1.27 1.48 -0.55
CA GLU A 37 0.70 2.84 -0.45
C GLU A 37 0.65 3.53 -1.79
N ARG A 38 1.76 3.50 -2.55
CA ARG A 38 1.84 4.05 -3.90
C ARG A 38 0.75 3.44 -4.80
N ALA A 39 0.61 2.12 -4.81
CA ALA A 39 -0.40 1.43 -5.60
C ALA A 39 -1.83 1.78 -5.17
N ALA A 40 -2.10 1.83 -3.86
CA ALA A 40 -3.40 2.24 -3.34
C ALA A 40 -3.72 3.72 -3.66
N ALA A 41 -2.72 4.61 -3.68
CA ALA A 41 -2.87 6.00 -4.07
C ALA A 41 -3.18 6.15 -5.57
N HIS A 42 -2.57 5.34 -6.43
CA HIS A 42 -2.88 5.30 -7.87
C HIS A 42 -4.27 4.73 -8.14
N HIS A 43 -4.69 3.72 -7.40
CA HIS A 43 -6.04 3.15 -7.50
C HIS A 43 -7.11 3.98 -6.76
N LYS A 44 -6.69 4.98 -5.97
CA LYS A 44 -7.55 5.96 -5.30
C LYS A 44 -8.13 6.99 -6.26
N LYS A 45 -7.67 7.06 -7.51
CA LYS A 45 -8.27 7.89 -8.55
C LYS A 45 -9.43 7.12 -9.20
N PRO A 46 -10.70 7.37 -8.85
CA PRO A 46 -11.64 7.53 -9.95
C PRO A 46 -11.10 8.70 -10.80
N LYS A 47 -11.16 8.57 -12.12
CA LYS A 47 -11.33 9.77 -12.94
C LYS A 47 -12.51 10.52 -12.31
N GLN A 48 -12.27 11.67 -11.69
CA GLN A 48 -13.29 12.70 -11.52
C GLN A 48 -13.06 13.70 -12.63
#